data_AF-A0A352MI67-F1
#
_entry.id   AF-A0A352MI67-F1
#
_cell.length_a   1.000
_cell.length_b   1.000
_cell.length_c   1.000
_cell.angle_alpha   90.00
_cell.angle_beta   90.00
_cell.angle_gamma   90.00
#
_symmetry.space_group_name_H-M   'P 1'
#
loop_
_entity.id
_entity.type
_entity.pdbx_description
1 polymer ?
#
loop_
_entity_poly.entity_id
_entity_poly.type
_entity_poly.pdbx_seq_one_letter_code
_entity_poly.pdbx_strand_id
1 'polypeptide(L)'
;AVLANDAPNCEFTHLNRLMKNFGMIFNHVTLHPVTGTEFEMGASTKFTDHPLFDGVLKIYIKEVSNISLMGNAKAILTENGKVLIAENTFGKGYVFAIGDPWIYNEYIDHDRLPTSFENRKAAENLTGLLLKKVTNNE
;
A
#
# COMPACT_ATOMS: atom_id res chain seq x y z
N ALA A 1 -3.41 10.02 0.70
CA ALA A 1 -3.23 8.56 0.66
C ALA A 1 -4.55 7.90 1.03
N VAL A 2 -4.84 6.72 0.47
CA VAL A 2 -5.98 5.87 0.82
C VAL A 2 -5.42 4.56 1.35
N LEU A 3 -5.69 4.27 2.62
CA LEU A 3 -5.26 3.05 3.30
C LEU A 3 -6.54 2.27 3.63
N ALA A 4 -7.04 1.51 2.66
CA ALA A 4 -8.24 0.70 2.85
C ALA A 4 -7.85 -0.64 3.47
N ASN A 5 -8.70 -1.33 4.21
CA ASN A 5 -8.43 -2.73 4.60
C ASN A 5 -8.86 -3.69 3.47
N ASP A 6 -8.88 -5.00 3.68
CA ASP A 6 -9.55 -5.97 2.80
C ASP A 6 -11.09 -5.89 2.86
N ALA A 7 -11.72 -6.70 2.00
CA ALA A 7 -13.15 -6.67 1.76
C ALA A 7 -14.05 -6.97 2.98
N PRO A 8 -13.70 -7.92 3.88
CA PRO A 8 -14.46 -8.15 5.10
C PRO A 8 -14.41 -6.97 6.09
N ASN A 9 -13.34 -6.17 6.05
CA ASN A 9 -13.07 -5.15 7.06
C ASN A 9 -13.22 -3.70 6.55
N CYS A 10 -13.49 -3.50 5.25
CA CYS A 10 -13.65 -2.18 4.66
C CYS A 10 -14.81 -2.16 3.64
N GLU A 11 -15.58 -1.07 3.65
CA GLU A 11 -16.69 -0.88 2.73
C GLU A 11 -16.18 -0.40 1.36
N PHE A 12 -16.10 -1.31 0.38
CA PHE A 12 -15.58 -0.98 -0.95
C PHE A 12 -16.61 -0.45 -1.94
N THR A 13 -17.91 -0.67 -1.74
CA THR A 13 -18.94 -0.28 -2.72
C THR A 13 -18.94 1.22 -2.93
N HIS A 14 -18.97 2.01 -1.85
CA HIS A 14 -18.97 3.46 -1.91
C HIS A 14 -17.56 4.01 -2.06
N LEU A 15 -16.55 3.42 -1.42
CA LEU A 15 -15.15 3.80 -1.63
C LEU A 15 -14.78 3.72 -3.12
N ASN A 16 -15.18 2.67 -3.82
CA ASN A 16 -14.91 2.52 -5.25
C ASN A 16 -15.65 3.55 -6.12
N ARG A 17 -16.70 4.20 -5.65
CA ARG A 17 -17.31 5.34 -6.38
C ARG A 17 -16.34 6.52 -6.44
N LEU A 18 -15.57 6.75 -5.37
CA LEU A 18 -14.49 7.73 -5.37
C LEU A 18 -13.28 7.23 -6.15
N MET A 19 -12.78 6.03 -5.84
CA MET A 19 -11.51 5.52 -6.38
C MET A 19 -11.52 5.35 -7.91
N LYS A 20 -12.68 5.10 -8.52
CA LYS A 20 -12.83 5.08 -9.98
C LYS A 20 -12.38 6.38 -10.65
N ASN A 21 -12.56 7.53 -10.00
CA ASN A 21 -12.08 8.82 -10.53
C ASN A 21 -10.55 8.88 -10.60
N PHE A 22 -9.86 8.08 -9.78
CA PHE A 22 -8.41 7.95 -9.78
C PHE A 22 -7.90 6.74 -10.58
N GLY A 23 -8.78 6.06 -11.33
CA GLY A 23 -8.41 4.89 -12.13
C GLY A 23 -8.13 3.64 -11.29
N MET A 24 -8.68 3.55 -10.07
CA MET A 24 -8.43 2.46 -9.14
C MET A 24 -9.74 1.84 -8.66
N ILE A 25 -9.76 0.51 -8.51
CA ILE A 25 -10.87 -0.23 -7.91
C ILE A 25 -10.31 -1.26 -6.94
N PHE A 26 -10.70 -1.19 -5.66
CA PHE A 26 -10.42 -2.24 -4.68
C PHE A 26 -11.28 -3.46 -4.97
N ASN A 27 -10.67 -4.64 -5.03
CA ASN A 27 -11.37 -5.89 -5.32
C ASN A 27 -11.85 -6.55 -4.02
N HIS A 28 -13.00 -7.20 -4.04
CA HIS A 28 -13.55 -7.88 -2.85
C HIS A 28 -12.83 -9.21 -2.58
N VAL A 29 -11.58 -9.13 -2.11
CA VAL A 29 -10.74 -10.28 -1.76
C VAL A 29 -9.94 -9.99 -0.49
N THR A 30 -9.42 -11.05 0.11
CA THR A 30 -8.46 -11.03 1.21
C THR A 30 -7.21 -11.79 0.76
N LEU A 31 -6.08 -11.10 0.70
CA LEU A 31 -4.76 -11.69 0.51
C LEU A 31 -3.99 -11.60 1.83
N HIS A 32 -2.94 -12.42 1.98
CA HIS A 32 -2.13 -12.52 3.21
C HIS A 32 -2.97 -12.73 4.48
N PRO A 33 -3.76 -13.83 4.58
CA PRO A 33 -4.55 -14.14 5.77
C PRO A 33 -3.62 -14.65 6.90
N VAL A 34 -2.91 -13.73 7.55
CA VAL A 34 -1.89 -14.05 8.55
C VAL A 34 -2.55 -14.70 9.78
N THR A 35 -2.03 -15.86 10.17
CA THR A 35 -2.51 -16.57 11.37
C THR A 35 -1.60 -16.26 12.56
N GLY A 36 -2.17 -15.71 13.64
CA GLY A 36 -1.42 -15.45 14.87
C GLY A 36 -0.21 -14.54 14.66
N THR A 37 0.98 -15.07 14.94
CA THR A 37 2.28 -14.38 14.78
C THR A 37 3.11 -14.94 13.62
N GLU A 38 2.49 -15.63 12.66
CA GLU A 38 3.15 -16.12 11.45
C GLU A 38 3.40 -14.98 10.46
N PHE A 39 4.16 -13.96 10.88
CA PHE A 39 4.32 -12.69 10.16
C PHE A 39 4.87 -12.84 8.74
N GLU A 40 5.64 -13.89 8.49
CA GLU A 40 6.16 -14.20 7.16
C GLU A 40 5.05 -14.46 6.12
N MET A 41 3.83 -14.84 6.55
CA MET A 41 2.67 -14.95 5.66
C MET A 41 2.25 -13.60 5.04
N GLY A 42 2.59 -12.48 5.70
CA GLY A 42 2.33 -11.12 5.23
C GLY A 42 3.57 -10.42 4.68
N ALA A 43 4.68 -11.16 4.46
CA ALA A 43 5.92 -10.57 4.02
C ALA A 43 5.90 -10.27 2.51
N SER A 44 6.14 -9.01 2.18
CA SER A 44 6.50 -8.57 0.83
C SER A 44 7.99 -8.29 0.77
N THR A 45 8.66 -8.81 -0.26
CA THR A 45 10.14 -8.75 -0.41
C THR A 45 10.62 -8.43 -1.83
N LYS A 46 9.70 -8.35 -2.79
CA LYS A 46 10.01 -8.14 -4.20
C LYS A 46 9.50 -6.77 -4.62
N PHE A 47 10.35 -5.77 -4.43
CA PHE A 47 10.00 -4.39 -4.71
C PHE A 47 10.43 -3.97 -6.11
N THR A 48 9.66 -3.04 -6.67
CA THR A 48 10.03 -2.31 -7.89
C THR A 48 11.06 -1.23 -7.54
N ASP A 49 11.73 -0.70 -8.56
CA ASP A 49 12.52 0.52 -8.41
C ASP A 49 11.58 1.72 -8.23
N HIS A 50 11.17 1.96 -6.99
CA HIS A 50 10.25 3.01 -6.61
C HIS A 50 10.72 3.66 -5.29
N PRO A 51 10.68 5.01 -5.15
CA PRO A 51 11.20 5.70 -3.97
C PRO A 51 10.63 5.24 -2.62
N LEU A 52 9.41 4.68 -2.63
CA LEU A 52 8.80 4.07 -1.44
C LEU A 52 9.67 2.96 -0.83
N PHE A 53 10.38 2.21 -1.68
CA PHE A 53 11.14 1.03 -1.30
C PHE A 53 12.65 1.26 -1.30
N ASP A 54 13.10 2.53 -1.35
CA ASP A 54 14.53 2.83 -1.33
C ASP A 54 15.21 2.26 -0.07
N GLY A 55 16.14 1.33 -0.29
CA GLY A 55 16.82 0.56 0.74
C GLY A 55 15.91 -0.32 1.61
N VAL A 56 14.67 -0.59 1.20
CA VAL A 56 13.74 -1.49 1.90
C VAL A 56 13.84 -2.89 1.28
N LEU A 57 13.95 -3.93 2.12
CA LEU A 57 14.16 -5.32 1.75
C LEU A 57 12.97 -6.21 2.12
N LYS A 58 12.23 -5.87 3.19
CA LYS A 58 11.04 -6.61 3.60
C LYS A 58 10.05 -5.71 4.32
N ILE A 59 8.78 -5.78 3.93
CA ILE A 59 7.67 -5.13 4.65
C ILE A 59 6.59 -6.16 4.99
N TYR A 60 5.78 -5.82 5.97
CA TYR A 60 4.62 -6.58 6.41
C TYR A 60 3.33 -5.89 5.96
N ILE A 61 2.49 -6.64 5.26
CA ILE A 61 1.10 -6.30 4.88
C ILE A 61 0.23 -7.56 5.09
N LYS A 62 -0.90 -7.42 5.76
CA LYS A 62 -1.80 -8.51 6.14
C LYS A 62 -3.24 -8.18 5.80
N GLU A 63 -4.01 -9.20 5.44
CA GLU A 63 -5.43 -9.06 5.13
C GLU A 63 -5.62 -7.92 4.11
N VAL A 64 -4.89 -8.01 2.99
CA VAL A 64 -4.78 -6.95 2.00
C VAL A 64 -5.69 -7.21 0.79
N SER A 65 -6.41 -6.20 0.33
CA SER A 65 -7.11 -6.25 -0.97
C SER A 65 -6.19 -5.80 -2.11
N ASN A 66 -6.31 -6.45 -3.27
CA ASN A 66 -5.63 -5.99 -4.48
C ASN A 66 -6.46 -4.92 -5.23
N ILE A 67 -5.76 -4.11 -6.02
CA ILE A 67 -6.33 -2.99 -6.78
C ILE A 67 -6.34 -3.32 -8.27
N SER A 68 -7.45 -3.07 -8.94
CA SER A 68 -7.55 -3.07 -10.40
C SER A 68 -7.28 -1.67 -10.92
N LEU A 69 -6.41 -1.54 -11.93
CA LEU A 69 -5.96 -0.26 -12.49
C LEU A 69 -6.61 0.05 -13.84
N MET A 70 -6.88 1.33 -14.08
CA MET A 70 -7.43 1.86 -15.33
C MET A 70 -6.79 3.22 -15.65
N GLY A 71 -6.79 3.59 -16.93
CA GLY A 71 -6.28 4.88 -17.37
C GLY A 71 -4.80 5.05 -17.03
N ASN A 72 -4.47 6.13 -16.31
CA ASN A 72 -3.09 6.50 -15.98
C ASN A 72 -2.60 5.96 -14.62
N ALA A 73 -3.44 5.22 -13.88
CA ALA A 73 -3.03 4.66 -12.60
C ALA A 73 -1.94 3.59 -12.80
N LYS A 74 -0.94 3.59 -11.92
CA LYS A 74 0.24 2.71 -12.01
C LYS A 74 0.37 1.86 -10.76
N ALA A 75 0.96 0.68 -10.93
CA ALA A 75 1.31 -0.19 -9.81
C ALA A 75 2.62 0.26 -9.17
N ILE A 76 2.65 0.38 -7.84
CA ILE A 76 3.86 0.53 -7.04
C ILE A 76 4.36 -0.85 -6.61
N LEU A 77 3.47 -1.68 -6.06
CA LEU A 77 3.76 -3.05 -5.61
C LEU A 77 2.85 -4.04 -6.32
N THR A 78 3.45 -5.08 -6.90
CA THR A 78 2.72 -6.19 -7.52
C THR A 78 3.27 -7.51 -7.01
N GLU A 79 2.37 -8.40 -6.62
CA GLU A 79 2.71 -9.76 -6.21
C GLU A 79 1.81 -10.75 -6.94
N ASN A 80 2.41 -11.78 -7.55
CA ASN A 80 1.67 -12.82 -8.26
C ASN A 80 0.65 -12.27 -9.29
N GLY A 81 1.01 -11.17 -9.96
CA GLY A 81 0.14 -10.48 -10.93
C GLY A 81 -1.00 -9.65 -10.31
N LYS A 82 -1.00 -9.44 -8.99
CA LYS A 82 -1.96 -8.62 -8.25
C LYS A 82 -1.29 -7.34 -7.77
N VAL A 83 -1.87 -6.19 -8.12
CA VAL A 83 -1.39 -4.89 -7.64
C VAL A 83 -1.85 -4.70 -6.19
N LEU A 84 -0.91 -4.55 -5.26
CA LEU A 84 -1.20 -4.35 -3.84
C LEU A 84 -1.11 -2.88 -3.43
N ILE A 85 -0.23 -2.12 -4.09
CA ILE A 85 -0.08 -0.68 -3.90
C ILE A 85 -0.13 0.01 -5.26
N ALA A 86 -0.86 1.11 -5.36
CA ALA A 86 -1.05 1.86 -6.58
C ALA A 86 -0.84 3.36 -6.39
N GLU A 87 -0.49 4.04 -7.46
CA GLU A 87 -0.40 5.49 -7.54
C GLU A 87 -1.13 6.05 -8.76
N ASN A 88 -1.51 7.33 -8.69
CA ASN A 88 -1.90 8.11 -9.85
C ASN A 88 -1.66 9.61 -9.59
N THR A 89 -1.39 10.36 -10.66
CA THR A 89 -1.44 11.83 -10.65
C THR A 89 -2.80 12.29 -11.17
N PHE A 90 -3.49 13.13 -10.41
CA PHE A 90 -4.82 13.63 -10.76
C PHE A 90 -4.85 15.15 -10.64
N GLY A 91 -4.86 15.85 -11.78
CA GLY A 91 -4.63 17.30 -11.82
C GLY A 91 -3.24 17.63 -11.25
N LYS A 92 -3.20 18.51 -10.25
CA LYS A 92 -1.96 18.83 -9.48
C LYS A 92 -1.73 17.91 -8.28
N GLY A 93 -2.63 16.96 -8.04
CA GLY A 93 -2.62 16.07 -6.88
C GLY A 93 -1.90 14.75 -7.17
N TYR A 94 -1.45 14.11 -6.10
CA TYR A 94 -0.90 12.76 -6.10
C TYR A 94 -1.74 11.85 -5.21
N VAL A 95 -2.15 10.71 -5.77
CA VAL A 95 -2.95 9.70 -5.09
C VAL A 95 -2.09 8.46 -4.90
N PHE A 96 -2.00 8.01 -3.65
CA PHE A 96 -1.40 6.75 -3.25
C PHE A 96 -2.50 5.89 -2.62
N ALA A 97 -2.58 4.62 -2.96
CA ALA A 97 -3.58 3.69 -2.46
C ALA A 97 -2.99 2.31 -2.15
N ILE A 98 -3.44 1.72 -1.05
CA ILE A 98 -3.13 0.35 -0.62
C ILE A 98 -4.38 -0.24 0.04
N GLY A 99 -4.59 -1.55 -0.14
CA GLY A 99 -5.69 -2.31 0.47
C GLY A 99 -5.36 -2.89 1.84
N ASP A 100 -4.41 -2.29 2.55
CA ASP A 100 -4.03 -2.55 3.94
C ASP A 100 -3.94 -1.19 4.68
N PRO A 101 -4.38 -1.05 5.94
CA PRO A 101 -4.25 0.22 6.66
C PRO A 101 -2.78 0.59 7.04
N TRP A 102 -1.87 -0.37 6.92
CA TRP A 102 -0.40 -0.46 6.88
C TRP A 102 0.40 0.26 7.96
N ILE A 103 0.15 1.55 8.19
CA ILE A 103 0.91 2.41 9.12
C ILE A 103 0.33 2.26 10.53
N TYR A 104 0.29 1.02 11.00
CA TYR A 104 -0.15 0.66 12.35
C TYR A 104 1.01 0.72 13.34
N ASN A 105 0.78 1.29 14.52
CA ASN A 105 1.83 1.47 15.54
C ASN A 105 2.47 0.13 15.93
N GLU A 106 1.66 -0.92 16.05
CA GLU A 106 2.13 -2.27 16.41
C GLU A 106 3.07 -2.90 15.37
N TYR A 107 3.09 -2.37 14.15
CA TYR A 107 3.85 -2.89 13.01
C TYR A 107 4.88 -1.89 12.46
N ILE A 108 5.07 -0.72 13.08
CA ILE A 108 5.97 0.34 12.58
C ILE A 108 7.24 0.53 13.41
N ASP A 109 7.37 -0.11 14.57
CA ASP A 109 8.57 0.00 15.43
C ASP A 109 8.97 -1.34 16.05
N HIS A 110 8.71 -2.44 15.34
CA HIS A 110 9.01 -3.80 15.80
C HIS A 110 8.33 -4.20 17.12
N ASP A 111 7.32 -3.45 17.56
CA ASP A 111 6.54 -3.78 18.76
C ASP A 111 6.01 -5.23 18.68
N ARG A 112 5.44 -5.59 17.52
CA ARG A 112 5.06 -6.98 17.22
C ARG A 112 5.89 -7.65 16.13
N LEU A 113 6.51 -6.88 15.23
CA LEU A 113 7.25 -7.47 14.10
C LEU A 113 8.69 -7.83 14.47
N PRO A 114 9.23 -8.95 13.95
CA PRO A 114 10.66 -9.18 13.94
C PRO A 114 11.44 -8.02 13.31
N THR A 115 12.67 -7.79 13.76
CA THR A 115 13.55 -6.70 13.28
C THR A 115 13.89 -6.78 11.79
N SER A 116 13.63 -7.92 11.15
CA SER A 116 13.78 -8.12 9.71
C SER A 116 12.75 -7.36 8.87
N PHE A 117 11.66 -6.86 9.46
CA PHE A 117 10.65 -6.06 8.76
C PHE A 117 10.96 -4.57 8.89
N GLU A 118 10.82 -3.84 7.78
CA GLU A 118 11.27 -2.45 7.65
C GLU A 118 10.11 -1.50 7.36
N ASN A 119 8.92 -1.80 7.89
CA ASN A 119 7.72 -0.96 7.76
C ASN A 119 7.96 0.50 8.17
N ARG A 120 8.78 0.74 9.22
CA ARG A 120 9.20 2.10 9.61
C ARG A 120 9.82 2.85 8.44
N LYS A 121 10.86 2.26 7.86
CA LYS A 121 11.64 2.85 6.79
C LYS A 121 10.77 3.10 5.56
N ALA A 122 9.91 2.13 5.22
CA ALA A 122 8.96 2.28 4.12
C ALA A 122 7.94 3.41 4.38
N ALA A 123 7.48 3.60 5.62
CA ALA A 123 6.60 4.72 5.99
C ALA A 123 7.33 6.08 5.98
N GLU A 124 8.60 6.13 6.41
CA GLU A 124 9.46 7.32 6.30
C GLU A 124 9.67 7.70 4.82
N ASN A 125 9.97 6.71 3.97
CA ASN A 125 10.08 6.90 2.53
C ASN A 125 8.77 7.40 1.90
N LEU A 126 7.62 6.86 2.31
CA LEU A 126 6.31 7.35 1.86
C LEU A 126 6.11 8.81 2.24
N THR A 127 6.40 9.17 3.50
CA THR A 127 6.32 10.55 3.98
C THR A 127 7.21 11.48 3.15
N GLY A 128 8.48 11.10 2.94
CA GLY A 128 9.42 11.85 2.13
C GLY A 128 8.96 12.01 0.68
N LEU A 129 8.39 10.96 0.08
CA LEU A 129 7.80 11.00 -1.25
C LEU A 129 6.64 12.00 -1.31
N LEU A 130 5.70 11.93 -0.36
CA LEU A 130 4.53 12.81 -0.32
C LEU A 130 4.92 14.28 -0.15
N LEU A 131 5.91 14.59 0.70
CA LEU A 131 6.43 15.95 0.87
C LEU A 131 7.04 16.50 -0.43
N LYS A 132 7.82 15.69 -1.17
CA LYS A 132 8.39 16.08 -2.46
C LYS A 132 7.33 16.35 -3.54
N LYS A 133 6.16 15.72 -3.45
CA LYS A 133 5.03 16.00 -4.37
C LYS A 133 4.39 17.37 -4.13
N VAL A 134 4.58 17.97 -2.96
CA VAL A 134 4.10 19.33 -2.65
C VAL A 134 5.03 20.38 -3.24
N THR A 135 6.34 20.18 -3.15
CA THR A 135 7.36 21.18 -3.54
C THR A 135 7.61 21.29 -5.05
N ASN A 136 7.21 20.29 -5.84
CA ASN A 136 7.43 20.28 -7.29
C ASN A 136 6.27 20.95 -8.09
N ASN A 137 5.40 21.71 -7.42
CA ASN A 137 4.25 22.40 -8.02
C ASN A 137 4.47 23.92 -8.22
N GLU A 138 5.73 24.38 -8.11
CA GLU A 138 6.20 25.71 -8.52
C GLU A 138 6.87 25.63 -9.89
#